data_AF-A0A6N7H802-F1
#
_entry.id   AF-A0A6N7H802-F1
#
_cell.length_a   1.000
_cell.length_b   1.000
_cell.length_c   1.000
_cell.angle_alpha   90.00
_cell.angle_beta   90.00
_cell.angle_gamma   90.00
#
_symmetry.space_group_name_H-M   'P 1'
#
loop_
_entity.id
_entity.type
_entity.pdbx_description
1 polymer ?
#
loop_
_entity_poly.entity_id
_entity_poly.type
_entity_poly.pdbx_seq_one_letter_code
_entity_poly.pdbx_strand_id
1 'polypeptide(L)' 'MPATLTWRTSSFTDSGECVALAWPEDEAAVRDSKNTEPTLVFDRSRVAAFVVGVKAGTFRPGRP' A
#
# COMPACT_ATOMS: atom_id res chain seq x y z
N MET A 1 -7.77 -13.07 -18.27
CA MET A 1 -8.18 -11.65 -18.18
C MET A 1 -7.50 -11.08 -16.95
N PRO A 2 -6.84 -9.91 -16.98
CA PRO A 2 -6.26 -9.37 -15.77
C PRO A 2 -7.37 -9.24 -14.73
N ALA A 3 -7.14 -9.74 -13.51
CA ALA A 3 -8.09 -9.59 -12.43
C ALA A 3 -8.39 -8.09 -12.27
N THR A 4 -9.67 -7.71 -12.32
CA THR A 4 -10.08 -6.33 -12.09
C THR A 4 -9.80 -5.96 -10.64
N LEU A 5 -8.71 -5.23 -10.42
CA LEU A 5 -8.31 -4.78 -9.08
C LEU A 5 -9.33 -3.77 -8.55
N THR A 6 -9.91 -4.06 -7.38
CA THR A 6 -10.77 -3.11 -6.66
C THR A 6 -9.91 -2.23 -5.77
N TRP A 7 -9.72 -0.97 -6.19
CA TRP A 7 -8.88 -0.01 -5.51
C TRP A 7 -9.62 0.72 -4.39
N ARG A 8 -8.94 0.92 -3.25
CA ARG A 8 -9.41 1.69 -2.11
C ARG A 8 -8.39 2.76 -1.75
N THR A 9 -8.84 4.01 -1.68
CA THR A 9 -8.05 5.15 -1.22
C THR A 9 -8.53 5.55 0.18
N SER A 10 -7.61 6.00 1.04
CA SER A 10 -7.96 6.47 2.39
C SER A 10 -8.86 7.71 2.34
N SER A 11 -9.86 7.77 3.23
CA SER A 11 -10.70 8.96 3.42
C SER A 11 -10.00 10.09 4.19
N PHE A 12 -8.85 9.82 4.81
CA PHE A 12 -7.99 10.83 5.47
C PHE A 12 -7.02 11.49 4.46
N THR A 13 -7.57 11.71 3.28
CA THR A 13 -7.03 12.38 2.12
C THR A 13 -6.81 13.89 2.25
N ASP A 14 -5.63 14.50 2.07
CA ASP A 14 -5.57 15.93 1.73
C ASP A 14 -4.62 16.17 0.56
N SER A 15 -4.78 17.33 -0.09
CA SER A 15 -4.37 17.77 -1.42
C SER A 15 -2.95 17.45 -1.95
N GLY A 16 -2.05 16.85 -1.17
CA GLY A 16 -0.67 16.51 -1.54
C GLY A 16 -0.53 15.17 -2.29
N GLU A 17 -0.51 14.04 -1.58
CA GLU A 17 -0.13 12.73 -2.13
C GLU A 17 -0.96 11.62 -1.44
N CYS A 18 -1.75 10.86 -2.21
CA CYS A 18 -2.61 9.82 -1.66
C CYS A 18 -2.26 8.46 -2.24
N VAL A 19 -2.22 7.44 -1.38
CA VAL A 19 -1.96 6.05 -1.79
C VAL A 19 -3.28 5.30 -1.94
N ALA A 20 -3.41 4.56 -3.04
CA ALA A 20 -4.49 3.60 -3.28
C ALA A 20 -3.97 2.17 -3.13
N LEU A 21 -4.79 1.31 -2.51
CA LEU A 21 -4.48 -0.08 -2.24
C LEU A 21 -5.51 -1.02 -2.87
N ALA A 22 -5.06 -2.16 -3.38
CA ALA A 22 -5.91 -3.27 -3.80
C ALA A 22 -5.36 -4.59 -3.25
N TRP A 23 -6.23 -5.59 -3.08
CA TRP A 23 -5.89 -6.91 -2.54
C TRP A 23 -6.33 -8.02 -3.50
N PRO A 24 -5.59 -8.27 -4.60
CA PRO A 24 -5.80 -9.46 -5.41
C PRO A 24 -5.29 -10.69 -4.67
N GLU A 25 -6.14 -11.70 -4.48
CA GLU A 25 -5.78 -13.02 -3.92
C GLU A 25 -4.77 -12.95 -2.74
N ASP A 26 -3.54 -13.36 -2.98
CA ASP A 26 -2.43 -13.43 -2.01
C ASP A 26 -1.41 -12.28 -2.12
N GLU A 27 -1.77 -11.23 -2.83
CA GLU A 27 -0.95 -10.05 -3.07
C GLU A 27 -1.63 -8.77 -2.54
N ALA A 28 -0.83 -7.71 -2.50
CA ALA A 28 -1.25 -6.36 -2.19
C ALA A 28 -0.62 -5.42 -3.22
N ALA A 29 -1.47 -4.71 -3.95
CA ALA A 29 -1.06 -3.73 -4.94
C ALA A 29 -1.18 -2.32 -4.36
N VAL A 30 -0.18 -1.49 -4.62
CA VAL A 30 -0.04 -0.13 -4.10
C VAL A 30 0.27 0.80 -5.26
N ARG A 31 -0.44 1.92 -5.35
CA ARG A 31 -0.14 2.96 -6.35
C ARG A 31 -0.46 4.33 -5.80
N ASP A 32 0.09 5.36 -6.46
CA ASP A 32 -0.39 6.72 -6.24
C ASP A 32 -1.80 6.87 -6.84
N SER A 33 -2.69 7.54 -6.11
CA SER A 33 -4.10 7.69 -6.50
C SER A 33 -4.29 8.65 -7.68
N LYS A 34 -3.35 9.58 -7.91
CA LYS A 34 -3.36 10.60 -8.95
C LYS A 34 -2.51 10.17 -10.16
N ASN A 35 -1.41 9.48 -9.92
CA ASN A 35 -0.56 8.86 -10.93
C ASN A 35 -0.60 7.34 -10.77
N THR A 36 -1.50 6.70 -11.49
CA THR A 36 -1.78 5.27 -11.30
C THR A 36 -0.64 4.34 -11.73
N GLU A 37 0.47 4.90 -12.22
CA GLU A 37 1.66 4.16 -12.63
C GLU A 37 2.95 4.79 -12.06
N PRO A 38 3.91 3.97 -11.62
CA PRO A 38 3.88 2.50 -11.58
C PRO A 38 3.07 1.94 -10.39
N THR A 39 2.45 0.77 -10.59
CA THR A 39 1.85 -0.02 -9.50
C THR A 39 2.90 -0.94 -8.89
N LEU A 40 3.08 -0.86 -7.57
CA LEU A 40 3.93 -1.76 -6.80
C LEU A 40 3.10 -2.95 -6.31
N VAL A 41 3.62 -4.16 -6.43
CA VAL A 41 2.95 -5.38 -5.97
C VAL A 41 3.82 -6.09 -4.94
N PHE A 42 3.21 -6.48 -3.83
CA PHE A 42 3.85 -7.18 -2.72
C PHE A 42 3.05 -8.42 -2.35
N ASP A 43 3.71 -9.44 -1.79
CA ASP A 43 3.00 -10.53 -1.12
C ASP A 43 2.17 -10.00 0.05
N ARG A 44 0.96 -10.54 0.23
CA ARG A 44 0.06 -10.18 1.35
C ARG A 44 0.70 -10.44 2.71
N SER A 45 1.52 -11.49 2.82
CA SER A 45 2.27 -11.83 4.04
C SER A 45 3.28 -10.74 4.41
N ARG A 46 3.94 -10.12 3.42
CA ARG A 46 4.88 -9.01 3.66
C ARG A 46 4.17 -7.76 4.14
N VAL A 47 3.02 -7.43 3.54
CA VAL A 47 2.22 -6.29 4.00
C VAL A 47 1.69 -6.52 5.41
N ALA A 48 1.27 -7.74 5.75
CA ALA A 48 0.88 -8.09 7.11
C ALA A 48 2.03 -7.90 8.11
N ALA A 49 3.22 -8.41 7.79
CA ALA A 49 4.43 -8.22 8.62
C ALA A 49 4.80 -6.75 8.78
N PHE A 50 4.69 -5.96 7.70
CA PHE A 50 4.90 -4.51 7.74
C PHE A 50 3.92 -3.82 8.72
N VAL A 51 2.62 -4.11 8.63
CA VAL A 51 1.62 -3.53 9.54
C VAL A 51 1.91 -3.90 11.00
N VAL A 52 2.31 -5.15 11.26
CA VAL A 52 2.71 -5.59 12.61
C VAL A 52 3.92 -4.80 13.09
N GLY A 53 4.97 -4.65 12.27
CA GLY A 53 6.17 -3.90 12.62
C GLY A 53 5.90 -2.41 12.88
N VAL A 54 5.04 -1.78 12.07
CA VAL A 54 4.64 -0.37 12.27
C VAL A 54 3.93 -0.22 13.61
N LYS A 55 2.95 -1.08 13.90
CA LYS A 55 2.21 -1.05 15.17
C LYS A 55 3.09 -1.33 16.39
N ALA A 56 4.09 -2.20 16.23
CA ALA A 56 5.04 -2.53 17.28
C ALA A 56 6.16 -1.49 17.44
N GLY A 57 6.24 -0.47 16.57
CA GLY A 57 7.29 0.55 16.60
C GLY A 57 8.69 -0.01 16.30
N THR A 58 8.78 -1.10 15.55
CA THR A 58 10.06 -1.78 15.26
C THR A 58 10.88 -1.09 14.18
N PHE A 59 10.25 -0.26 13.35
CA PHE A 59 10.92 0.54 12.35
C PHE A 59 11.57 1.76 13.02
N ARG A 60 12.90 1.80 13.01
CA ARG A 60 13.63 2.99 13.48
C ARG A 60 13.64 4.03 12.36
N PRO A 61 13.41 5.32 12.65
CA PRO A 61 13.70 6.37 11.70
C PRO A 61 15.17 6.23 11.24
N GLY A 62 15.40 6.33 9.93
CA GLY A 62 16.76 6.36 9.40
C GLY A 62 17.55 7.46 10.10
N ARG A 63 18.78 7.14 10.53
CA ARG A 63 19.76 8.16 10.92
C ARG A 63 19.92 9.12 9.72
N PRO A 64 19.99 10.45 9.94
CA PRO A 64 20.20 11.42 8.87
C PRO A 64 21.47 11.15 8.06
#